data_AF-A0A1S3LUE2-F1
#
_entry.id   AF-A0A1S3LUE2-F1
#
_cell.length_a   1.000
_cell.length_b   1.000
_cell.length_c   1.000
_cell.angle_alpha   90.00
_cell.angle_beta   90.00
_cell.angle_gamma   90.00
#
_symmetry.space_group_name_H-M   'P 1'
#
loop_
_entity.id
_entity.type
_entity.pdbx_description
1 polymer ?
#
loop_
_entity_poly.entity_id
_entity_poly.type
_entity_poly.pdbx_seq_one_letter_code
_entity_poly.pdbx_strand_id
1 'polypeptide(L)'
;MPVEDSKIDHYILEYRKTDHEGLPRIKDQRCWEVVDNIKTTEYSLSGLKFDSKFMNFRVRACNKAAAGEYSDPVTLETRAFNFGFDSSSSHLNLKVEDRTVEWDPQGGKGLESKVKGKENKGSAHLTNLKNMSR
;
A
#
# COMPACT_ATOMS: atom_id res chain seq x y z
N MET A 1 44.46 -0.31 30.20
CA MET A 1 43.20 -0.78 29.60
C MET A 1 43.52 -1.24 28.19
N PRO A 2 43.16 -2.45 27.74
CA PRO A 2 43.37 -2.80 26.35
C PRO A 2 42.35 -2.02 25.50
N VAL A 3 42.84 -1.42 24.43
CA VAL A 3 42.02 -0.76 23.41
C VAL A 3 41.17 -1.85 22.75
N GLU A 4 39.85 -1.70 22.73
CA GLU A 4 39.01 -2.55 21.90
C GLU A 4 39.38 -2.28 20.45
N ASP A 5 40.28 -3.11 19.90
CA ASP A 5 40.42 -3.27 18.46
C ASP A 5 39.06 -3.74 17.95
N SER A 6 38.19 -2.81 17.57
CA SER A 6 37.00 -3.16 16.79
C SER A 6 37.52 -3.60 15.42
N LYS A 7 37.84 -4.89 15.31
CA LYS A 7 38.39 -5.56 14.12
C LYS A 7 37.47 -5.45 12.90
N ILE A 8 36.26 -4.92 13.08
CA ILE A 8 35.21 -4.80 12.08
C ILE A 8 34.95 -3.30 11.85
N ASP A 9 35.05 -2.88 10.59
CA ASP A 9 34.79 -1.51 10.15
C ASP A 9 33.31 -1.27 9.81
N HIS A 10 32.67 -2.23 9.15
CA HIS A 10 31.24 -2.23 8.83
C HIS A 10 30.74 -3.63 8.47
N TYR A 11 29.43 -3.76 8.33
CA TYR A 11 28.76 -4.94 7.83
C TYR A 11 28.06 -4.64 6.51
N ILE A 12 27.96 -5.67 5.67
CA ILE A 12 27.17 -5.68 4.45
C ILE A 12 26.05 -6.70 4.64
N LEU A 13 24.82 -6.25 4.51
CA LEU A 13 23.63 -7.08 4.45
C LEU A 13 23.23 -7.26 2.99
N GLU A 14 23.05 -8.51 2.59
CA GLU A 14 22.43 -8.86 1.31
C GLU A 14 21.10 -9.55 1.53
N TYR A 15 20.10 -9.17 0.73
CA TYR A 15 18.79 -9.80 0.76
C TYR A 15 18.23 -10.05 -0.64
N ARG A 16 17.32 -11.02 -0.77
CA ARG A 16 16.60 -11.27 -2.02
C ARG A 16 15.26 -11.94 -1.75
N LYS A 17 14.29 -11.69 -2.63
CA LYS A 17 12.97 -12.31 -2.58
C LYS A 17 13.00 -13.74 -3.15
N THR A 18 12.21 -14.64 -2.57
CA THR A 18 12.03 -16.02 -3.04
C THR A 18 10.61 -16.51 -2.77
N ASP A 19 10.11 -17.38 -3.63
CA ASP A 19 8.81 -18.04 -3.45
C ASP A 19 8.95 -19.43 -2.82
N HIS A 20 10.20 -19.87 -2.60
CA HIS A 20 10.55 -21.16 -2.02
C HIS A 20 11.03 -21.04 -0.58
N GLU A 21 10.49 -21.92 0.26
CA GLU A 21 10.95 -22.14 1.63
C GLU A 21 12.21 -23.01 1.64
N GLY A 22 13.19 -22.64 2.46
CA GLY A 22 14.43 -23.41 2.63
C GLY A 22 15.60 -22.94 1.77
N LEU A 23 16.64 -23.78 1.69
CA LEU A 23 17.94 -23.40 1.14
C LEU A 23 17.83 -22.83 -0.29
N PRO A 24 18.58 -21.75 -0.61
CA PRO A 24 18.73 -21.20 -1.95
C PRO A 24 18.86 -22.26 -3.05
N ARG A 25 17.79 -22.48 -3.83
CA ARG A 25 17.88 -23.32 -5.04
C ARG A 25 18.69 -22.58 -6.10
N ILE A 26 19.71 -23.24 -6.63
CA ILE A 26 20.69 -22.70 -7.59
C ILE A 26 20.04 -22.14 -8.88
N LYS A 27 18.83 -22.59 -9.22
CA LYS A 27 18.12 -22.18 -10.44
C LYS A 27 17.38 -20.84 -10.38
N ASP A 28 17.13 -20.29 -9.19
CA ASP A 28 16.51 -18.95 -9.05
C ASP A 28 17.61 -17.90 -8.80
N GLN A 29 18.24 -17.48 -9.90
CA GLN A 29 19.28 -16.46 -9.92
C GLN A 29 18.70 -15.04 -9.84
N ARG A 30 17.80 -14.77 -8.88
CA ARG A 30 17.49 -13.37 -8.52
C ARG A 30 18.74 -12.76 -7.89
N CYS A 31 19.13 -11.58 -8.38
CA CYS A 31 20.26 -10.82 -7.85
C CYS A 31 20.01 -10.44 -6.38
N TRP A 32 21.07 -10.44 -5.58
CA TRP A 32 21.01 -9.93 -4.21
C TRP A 32 20.94 -8.40 -4.25
N GLU A 33 20.04 -7.83 -3.46
CA GLU A 33 20.04 -6.42 -3.10
C GLU A 33 21.01 -6.21 -1.93
N VAL A 34 21.72 -5.08 -1.91
CA VAL A 34 22.83 -4.83 -0.98
C VAL A 34 22.55 -3.60 -0.14
N VAL A 35 22.75 -3.73 1.17
CA VAL A 35 22.88 -2.63 2.12
C VAL A 35 24.28 -2.68 2.71
N ASP A 36 25.03 -1.60 2.53
CA ASP A 36 26.41 -1.48 2.99
C ASP A 36 26.52 -0.45 4.13
N ASN A 37 27.71 -0.38 4.73
CA ASN A 37 28.11 0.59 5.72
C ASN A 37 27.29 0.55 7.01
N ILE A 38 26.79 -0.64 7.37
CA ILE A 38 26.09 -0.87 8.63
C ILE A 38 27.16 -0.91 9.73
N LYS A 39 27.07 -0.01 10.72
CA LYS A 39 28.07 0.11 11.80
C LYS A 39 27.74 -0.70 13.05
N THR A 40 26.51 -1.17 13.16
CA THR A 40 25.98 -1.95 14.27
C THR A 40 25.75 -3.40 13.85
N THR A 41 25.59 -4.30 14.82
CA THR A 41 25.22 -5.70 14.57
C THR A 41 23.71 -5.88 14.28
N GLU A 42 22.96 -4.79 14.25
CA GLU A 42 21.51 -4.75 14.02
C GLU A 42 21.20 -3.73 12.93
N TYR A 43 20.23 -4.06 12.06
CA TYR A 43 19.74 -3.19 11.01
C TYR A 43 18.26 -3.44 10.71
N SER A 44 17.47 -2.38 10.64
CA SER A 44 16.05 -2.45 10.28
C SER A 44 15.84 -2.15 8.80
N LEU A 45 15.63 -3.20 8.01
CA LEU A 45 15.30 -3.07 6.59
C LEU A 45 13.84 -2.63 6.41
N SER A 46 13.62 -1.56 5.67
CA SER A 46 12.29 -0.95 5.45
C SER A 46 12.00 -0.76 3.95
N GLY A 47 10.76 -0.42 3.61
CA GLY A 47 10.35 -0.17 2.21
C GLY A 47 10.22 -1.42 1.33
N LEU A 48 10.21 -2.61 1.93
CA LEU A 48 10.05 -3.87 1.21
C LEU A 48 8.62 -4.05 0.71
N LYS A 49 8.49 -4.58 -0.51
CA LYS A 49 7.19 -5.00 -1.05
C LYS A 49 6.89 -6.44 -0.65
N PHE A 50 5.67 -6.68 -0.18
CA PHE A 50 5.14 -8.01 0.15
C PHE A 50 4.57 -8.70 -1.10
N ASP A 51 5.41 -8.91 -2.11
CA ASP A 51 5.06 -9.53 -3.41
C ASP A 51 5.69 -10.92 -3.61
N SER A 52 6.39 -11.44 -2.60
CA SER A 52 6.90 -12.81 -2.53
C SER A 52 6.62 -13.36 -1.13
N LYS A 53 6.56 -14.69 -1.00
CA LYS A 53 6.23 -15.35 0.28
C LYS A 53 7.38 -15.34 1.28
N PHE A 54 8.61 -15.35 0.79
CA PHE A 54 9.80 -15.38 1.63
C PHE A 54 10.90 -14.44 1.11
N MET A 55 11.86 -14.15 1.98
CA MET A 55 13.10 -13.49 1.64
C MET A 55 14.28 -14.26 2.23
N ASN A 56 15.40 -14.25 1.53
CA ASN A 56 16.67 -14.71 2.06
C ASN A 56 17.51 -13.52 2.50
N PHE A 57 18.28 -13.69 3.56
CA PHE A 57 19.18 -12.70 4.13
C PHE A 57 20.53 -13.35 4.39
N ARG A 58 21.62 -12.64 4.10
CA ARG A 58 22.97 -13.03 4.50
C ARG A 58 23.78 -11.78 4.84
N VAL A 59 24.71 -11.92 5.77
CA VAL A 59 25.51 -10.79 6.25
C VAL A 59 26.98 -11.16 6.17
N ARG A 60 27.85 -10.19 5.88
CA ARG A 60 29.30 -10.33 6.05
C ARG A 60 29.86 -9.16 6.85
N ALA A 61 30.92 -9.43 7.59
CA ALA A 61 31.70 -8.40 8.26
C ALA A 61 32.83 -7.93 7.34
N CYS A 62 33.09 -6.63 7.33
CA CYS A 62 34.16 -6.01 6.57
C CYS A 62 35.09 -5.25 7.50
N ASN A 63 36.39 -5.34 7.26
CA ASN A 63 37.39 -4.49 7.89
C ASN A 63 38.00 -3.56 6.82
N LYS A 64 38.94 -2.71 7.22
CA LYS A 64 39.56 -1.72 6.31
C LYS A 64 40.39 -2.33 5.18
N ALA A 65 40.76 -3.61 5.29
CA ALA A 65 41.60 -4.30 4.31
C ALA A 65 40.80 -5.22 3.39
N ALA A 66 39.76 -5.87 3.90
CA ALA A 66 38.97 -6.87 3.18
C ALA A 66 37.60 -7.12 3.81
N ALA A 67 36.70 -7.68 3.00
CA ALA A 67 35.45 -8.29 3.47
C ALA A 67 35.69 -9.77 3.81
N GLY A 68 35.07 -10.24 4.89
CA GLY A 68 35.01 -11.67 5.22
C GLY A 68 33.96 -12.42 4.39
N GLU A 69 33.87 -13.72 4.65
CA GLU A 69 32.83 -14.57 4.05
C GLU A 69 31.42 -14.18 4.53
N TYR A 70 30.43 -14.47 3.69
CA TYR A 70 29.03 -14.33 4.09
C TYR A 70 28.65 -15.41 5.11
N SER A 71 27.72 -15.05 5.99
CA SER A 71 26.99 -16.01 6.82
C SER A 71 26.21 -16.98 5.94
N ASP A 72 25.83 -18.11 6.54
CA ASP A 72 24.78 -18.95 5.96
C ASP A 72 23.50 -18.12 5.77
N PRO A 73 22.82 -18.25 4.62
CA PRO A 73 21.63 -17.48 4.33
C PRO A 73 20.45 -17.97 5.19
N VAL A 74 19.72 -17.03 5.77
CA VAL A 74 18.50 -17.29 6.54
C VAL A 74 17.29 -16.93 5.69
N THR A 75 16.28 -17.80 5.68
CA THR A 75 14.99 -17.56 5.03
C THR A 75 13.97 -17.05 6.05
N LEU A 76 13.35 -15.90 5.79
CA LEU A 76 12.28 -15.33 6.61
C LEU A 76 10.99 -15.20 5.79
N GLU A 77 9.85 -15.43 6.44
CA GLU A 77 8.52 -15.25 5.84
C GLU A 77 8.15 -13.77 5.80
N THR A 78 7.76 -13.28 4.62
CA THR A 78 7.27 -11.92 4.41
C THR A 78 5.76 -11.88 4.54
N ARG A 79 5.27 -11.87 5.79
CA ARG A 79 3.83 -11.77 6.05
C ARG A 79 3.30 -10.39 5.69
N ALA A 80 2.46 -10.33 4.66
CA ALA A 80 1.65 -9.15 4.43
C ALA A 80 0.67 -8.99 5.59
N PHE A 81 0.74 -7.86 6.29
CA PHE A 81 -0.34 -7.47 7.18
C PHE A 81 -1.52 -7.03 6.32
N ASN A 82 -2.55 -7.87 6.25
CA ASN A 82 -3.80 -7.49 5.63
C ASN A 82 -4.51 -6.52 6.59
N PHE A 83 -4.49 -5.23 6.27
CA PHE A 83 -5.34 -4.25 6.92
C PHE A 83 -6.70 -4.25 6.19
N GLY A 84 -7.77 -4.38 6.97
CA GLY A 84 -9.13 -4.16 6.49
C GLY A 84 -9.62 -2.81 6.99
N PHE A 85 -10.51 -2.17 6.23
CA PHE A 85 -11.18 -0.96 6.70
C PHE A 85 -12.33 -1.33 7.63
N ASP A 86 -12.52 -0.55 8.70
CA ASP A 86 -13.63 -0.74 9.61
C ASP A 86 -14.92 -0.18 9.00
N SER A 87 -15.82 -1.07 8.55
CA SER A 87 -17.12 -0.68 7.99
C SER A 87 -17.98 0.16 8.94
N SER A 88 -17.75 0.09 10.27
CA SER A 88 -18.45 0.89 11.27
C SER A 88 -18.13 2.39 11.16
N SER A 89 -17.03 2.74 10.48
CA SER A 89 -16.67 4.13 10.15
C SER A 89 -17.48 4.73 9.00
N SER A 90 -18.49 4.03 8.47
CA SER A 90 -19.37 4.59 7.44
C SER A 90 -20.28 5.70 7.98
N HIS A 91 -20.56 6.70 7.14
CA HIS A 91 -21.49 7.80 7.42
C HIS A 91 -22.30 8.13 6.15
N LEU A 92 -23.22 9.08 6.26
CA LEU A 92 -24.14 9.45 5.17
C LEU A 92 -23.46 9.73 3.81
N ASN A 93 -22.24 10.28 3.81
CA ASN A 93 -21.49 10.63 2.61
C ASN A 93 -20.24 9.76 2.39
N LEU A 94 -19.98 8.78 3.26
CA LEU A 94 -18.76 7.98 3.25
C LEU A 94 -19.13 6.52 3.49
N LYS A 95 -19.01 5.69 2.47
CA LYS A 95 -19.26 4.26 2.55
C LYS A 95 -17.92 3.53 2.63
N VAL A 96 -17.74 2.73 3.68
CA VAL A 96 -16.52 1.96 3.92
C VAL A 96 -16.87 0.47 3.88
N GLU A 97 -16.23 -0.26 2.98
CA GLU A 97 -16.26 -1.74 2.92
C GLU A 97 -14.85 -2.28 3.21
N ASP A 98 -14.70 -3.60 3.36
CA ASP A 98 -13.45 -4.27 3.81
C ASP A 98 -12.17 -3.75 3.11
N ARG A 99 -12.26 -3.37 1.82
CA ARG A 99 -11.11 -2.90 1.02
C ARG A 99 -11.37 -1.65 0.18
N THR A 100 -12.54 -1.03 0.32
CA THR A 100 -12.95 0.10 -0.53
C THR A 100 -13.55 1.20 0.32
N VAL A 101 -13.34 2.44 -0.14
CA VAL A 101 -13.96 3.63 0.45
C VAL A 101 -14.56 4.42 -0.70
N GLU A 102 -15.86 4.67 -0.62
CA GLU A 102 -16.60 5.50 -1.56
C GLU A 102 -17.07 6.76 -0.84
N TRP A 103 -16.90 7.91 -1.48
CA TRP A 103 -17.33 9.19 -0.93
C TRP A 103 -18.27 9.89 -1.91
N ASP A 104 -19.42 10.35 -1.40
CA ASP A 104 -20.38 11.14 -2.17
C ASP A 104 -20.47 12.57 -1.59
N PRO A 105 -20.00 13.61 -2.33
CA PRO A 105 -20.14 15.00 -1.90
C PRO A 105 -21.58 15.45 -1.69
N GLN A 106 -22.57 14.78 -2.30
CA GLN A 106 -23.98 15.19 -2.31
C GLN A 106 -24.86 14.44 -1.29
N GLY A 107 -24.34 13.40 -0.63
CA GLY A 107 -25.11 12.39 0.10
C GLY A 107 -26.02 12.86 1.24
N GLY A 108 -25.95 14.14 1.65
CA GLY A 108 -26.78 14.69 2.72
C GLY A 108 -27.64 15.90 2.37
N LYS A 109 -27.47 16.53 1.20
CA LYS A 109 -28.24 17.72 0.80
C LYS A 109 -28.41 17.76 -0.71
N GLY A 110 -29.36 16.99 -1.22
CA GLY A 110 -29.59 16.91 -2.66
C GLY A 110 -30.96 16.40 -3.09
N LEU A 111 -31.98 16.37 -2.23
CA LEU A 111 -33.35 16.07 -2.70
C LEU A 111 -34.47 16.56 -1.77
N GLU A 112 -34.38 17.79 -1.25
CA GLU A 112 -35.58 18.48 -0.72
C GLU A 112 -35.93 19.65 -1.63
N SER A 113 -36.47 19.33 -2.80
CA SER A 113 -37.27 20.27 -3.59
C SER A 113 -38.64 19.63 -3.80
N LYS A 114 -39.46 19.72 -2.76
CA LYS A 114 -40.88 19.35 -2.76
C LYS A 114 -41.65 20.35 -3.63
N VAL A 115 -41.46 20.33 -4.95
CA VAL A 115 -42.38 20.99 -5.88
C VAL A 115 -43.50 20.01 -6.19
N LYS A 116 -44.58 20.14 -5.41
CA LYS A 116 -45.87 19.48 -5.63
C LYS A 116 -46.50 20.02 -6.92
N GLY A 117 -46.08 19.49 -8.06
CA GLY A 117 -46.74 19.70 -9.36
C GLY A 117 -47.91 18.74 -9.49
N LYS A 118 -49.12 19.23 -9.19
CA LYS A 118 -50.39 18.54 -9.34
C LYS A 118 -50.60 18.16 -10.82
N GLU A 119 -50.82 16.88 -11.11
CA GLU A 119 -51.25 16.41 -12.43
C GLU A 119 -52.58 17.07 -12.82
N ASN A 120 -52.72 17.46 -14.09
CA ASN A 120 -54.02 17.48 -14.76
C ASN A 120 -53.84 17.42 -16.29
N LYS A 121 -54.26 16.29 -16.87
CA LYS A 121 -54.63 16.15 -18.28
C LYS A 121 -55.85 17.05 -18.54
N GLY A 122 -55.81 17.91 -19.55
CA GLY A 122 -57.00 18.72 -19.87
C GLY A 122 -56.85 19.62 -21.09
N SER A 123 -57.32 19.09 -22.22
CA SER A 123 -58.05 19.79 -23.29
C SER A 123 -57.38 20.93 -24.04
N ALA A 124 -57.09 20.65 -25.31
CA ALA A 124 -57.06 21.66 -26.36
C ALA A 124 -58.40 22.41 -26.40
N HIS A 125 -58.37 23.73 -26.46
CA HIS A 125 -59.44 24.51 -27.07
C HIS A 125 -58.88 25.78 -27.70
N LEU A 126 -58.91 25.81 -29.03
CA LEU A 126 -58.84 27.01 -29.86
C LEU A 126 -60.04 27.91 -29.54
N THR A 127 -59.82 29.21 -29.33
CA THR A 127 -60.79 30.26 -29.69
C THR A 127 -60.10 31.55 -30.12
N ASN A 128 -60.64 32.09 -31.21
CA ASN A 128 -60.32 33.35 -31.88
C ASN A 128 -60.45 34.57 -30.95
N LEU A 129 -59.56 35.54 -31.09
CA LEU A 129 -59.83 36.94 -30.74
C LEU A 129 -59.53 37.85 -31.94
N LYS A 130 -60.59 38.19 -32.68
CA LYS A 130 -60.71 39.46 -33.40
C LYS A 130 -61.25 40.49 -32.40
N ASN A 131 -60.56 41.62 -32.21
CA ASN A 131 -61.14 42.93 -32.48
C ASN A 131 -60.20 44.12 -32.22
N MET A 132 -60.43 45.14 -33.04
CA MET A 132 -59.74 46.40 -33.27
C MET A 132 -59.86 47.45 -32.15
N SER A 133 -58.83 48.29 -32.04
CA SER A 133 -58.85 49.77 -31.88
C SER A 133 -57.43 50.20 -31.47
N ARG A 134 -56.78 51.24 -32.00
CA ARG A 134 -57.11 52.36 -32.88
C ARG A 134 -55.83 52.71 -33.64
#